data_AF-A0A2T5CE15-F1
#
_entry.id   AF-A0A2T5CE15-F1
#
_cell.length_a   1.000
_cell.length_b   1.000
_cell.length_c   1.000
_cell.angle_alpha   90.00
_cell.angle_beta   90.00
_cell.angle_gamma   90.00
#
_symmetry.space_group_name_H-M   'P 1'
#
loop_
_entity.id
_entity.type
_entity.pdbx_description
1 polymer ?
#
loop_
_entity_poly.entity_id
_entity_poly.type
_entity_poly.pdbx_seq_one_letter_code
_entity_poly.pdbx_strand_id
1 'polypeptide(L)'
;MYNCNKNEGFTLIECIVFLVLLGIFGAYLVTYIGSTTQSSVIPVQWLESENALQDRMEKLVAEYRRIVTETDDAKVTTHADLEALKDFALTEYTSYVYSAETGYITFDVNGISGPWPPDSNIQSQEPVLVVTLQHGDQKVSSLFMASE
;
A
#
# COMPACT_ATOMS: atom_id res chain seq x y z
N MET A 1 50.39 -57.54 -23.47
CA MET A 1 49.92 -56.14 -23.41
C MET A 1 48.44 -56.17 -23.05
N TYR A 2 48.09 -55.69 -21.86
CA TYR A 2 46.70 -55.61 -21.41
C TYR A 2 46.02 -54.42 -22.08
N ASN A 3 44.87 -54.65 -22.72
CA ASN A 3 43.85 -53.64 -22.92
C ASN A 3 42.52 -54.24 -22.44
N CYS A 4 42.18 -53.95 -21.19
CA CYS A 4 40.90 -54.31 -20.60
C CYS A 4 39.91 -53.20 -20.97
N ASN A 5 39.08 -53.44 -21.98
CA ASN A 5 37.92 -52.59 -22.25
C ASN A 5 36.90 -52.85 -21.15
N LYS A 6 36.79 -51.91 -20.22
CA LYS A 6 35.67 -51.83 -19.28
C LYS A 6 34.41 -51.47 -20.05
N ASN A 7 33.69 -52.50 -20.50
CA ASN A 7 32.31 -52.35 -20.94
C ASN A 7 31.41 -52.40 -19.68
N GLU A 8 31.41 -51.31 -18.91
CA GLU A 8 30.48 -51.13 -17.79
C GLU A 8 29.13 -50.67 -18.37
N GLY A 9 28.25 -51.64 -18.67
CA GLY A 9 26.87 -51.38 -19.06
C GLY A 9 25.98 -51.14 -17.84
N PHE A 10 24.96 -50.29 -17.99
CA PHE A 10 23.99 -49.97 -16.94
C PHE A 10 23.29 -51.24 -16.44
N THR A 11 23.30 -51.45 -15.13
CA THR A 11 22.60 -52.60 -14.54
C THR A 11 21.10 -52.32 -14.42
N LEU A 12 20.26 -53.36 -14.50
CA LEU A 12 18.81 -53.21 -14.35
C LEU A 12 18.46 -52.55 -13.00
N ILE A 13 19.18 -52.91 -11.94
CA ILE A 13 18.98 -52.36 -10.61
C ILE A 13 19.35 -50.87 -10.53
N GLU A 14 20.43 -50.45 -11.18
CA GLU A 14 20.85 -49.05 -11.24
C GLU A 14 19.80 -48.18 -11.93
N CYS A 15 19.20 -48.69 -13.01
CA CYS A 15 18.14 -47.98 -13.74
C CYS A 15 16.87 -47.79 -12.88
N ILE A 16 16.47 -48.83 -12.14
CA ILE A 16 15.33 -48.74 -11.20
C ILE A 16 15.62 -47.74 -10.08
N VAL A 17 16.81 -47.80 -9.47
CA VAL A 17 17.22 -46.88 -8.41
C VAL A 17 17.23 -45.43 -8.92
N PHE A 18 17.75 -45.21 -10.13
CA PHE A 18 17.77 -43.88 -10.73
C PHE A 18 16.37 -43.31 -10.97
N LEU A 19 15.43 -44.12 -11.48
CA LEU A 19 14.04 -43.69 -11.69
C LEU A 19 13.31 -43.38 -10.38
N VAL A 20 13.55 -44.16 -9.33
CA VAL A 20 12.99 -43.90 -7.99
C VAL A 20 13.54 -42.59 -7.43
N LEU A 21 14.86 -42.38 -7.51
CA LEU A 21 15.49 -41.13 -7.06
C LEU A 21 15.01 -39.92 -7.86
N LEU A 22 14.85 -40.06 -9.18
CA LEU A 22 14.32 -39.01 -10.05
C LEU A 22 12.88 -38.64 -9.68
N GLY A 23 12.04 -39.64 -9.36
CA GLY A 23 10.66 -39.40 -8.91
C GLY A 23 10.61 -38.66 -7.57
N ILE A 24 11.46 -39.04 -6.62
CA ILE A 24 11.58 -38.35 -5.34
C ILE A 24 12.07 -36.90 -5.54
N PHE A 25 13.11 -36.70 -6.34
CA PHE A 25 13.62 -35.36 -6.68
C PHE A 25 12.58 -34.49 -7.39
N GLY A 26 11.82 -35.07 -8.31
CA GLY A 26 10.73 -34.38 -9.00
C GLY A 26 9.65 -33.90 -8.04
N ALA A 27 9.22 -34.76 -7.10
CA ALA A 27 8.25 -34.40 -6.08
C ALA A 27 8.76 -33.28 -5.13
N TYR A 28 10.03 -33.36 -4.71
CA TYR A 28 10.65 -32.30 -3.90
C TYR A 28 10.69 -30.96 -4.64
N LEU A 29 11.08 -30.97 -5.92
CA LEU A 29 11.19 -29.75 -6.73
C LEU A 29 9.83 -29.08 -6.94
N VAL A 30 8.77 -29.85 -7.23
CA VAL A 30 7.40 -29.33 -7.37
C VAL A 30 6.90 -28.70 -6.07
N THR A 31 7.15 -29.37 -4.93
CA THR A 31 6.72 -28.87 -3.61
C THR A 31 7.47 -27.58 -3.22
N TYR A 32 8.77 -27.52 -3.51
CA TYR A 32 9.61 -26.38 -3.17
C TYR A 32 9.33 -25.15 -4.03
N ILE A 33 9.18 -25.33 -5.35
CA ILE A 33 8.83 -24.22 -6.26
C ILE A 33 7.38 -23.77 -6.03
N GLY A 34 6.44 -24.70 -5.83
CA GLY A 34 5.04 -24.36 -5.58
C GLY A 34 4.84 -23.48 -4.35
N SER A 35 5.55 -23.77 -3.25
CA SER A 35 5.46 -23.00 -2.00
C SER A 35 6.19 -21.65 -2.04
N THR A 36 7.36 -21.57 -2.68
CA THR A 36 8.13 -20.31 -2.78
C THR A 36 7.50 -19.31 -3.75
N THR A 37 6.88 -19.77 -4.84
CA THR A 37 6.20 -18.89 -5.80
C THR A 37 4.94 -18.26 -5.20
N GLN A 38 4.13 -19.03 -4.44
CA GLN A 38 2.95 -18.50 -3.76
C GLN A 38 3.31 -17.48 -2.67
N SER A 39 4.41 -17.68 -1.96
CA SER A 39 4.84 -16.78 -0.87
C SER A 39 5.36 -15.42 -1.36
N SER A 40 5.72 -15.31 -2.65
CA SER A 40 6.33 -14.09 -3.21
C SER A 40 5.34 -13.15 -3.89
N VAL A 41 4.18 -13.63 -4.34
CA VAL A 41 3.20 -12.81 -5.07
C VAL A 41 2.42 -11.89 -4.12
N ILE A 42 2.07 -12.38 -2.93
CA ILE A 42 1.33 -11.62 -1.92
C ILE A 42 2.09 -10.35 -1.47
N PRO A 43 3.38 -10.41 -1.08
CA PRO A 43 4.10 -9.21 -0.65
C PRO A 43 4.34 -8.22 -1.80
N VAL A 44 4.49 -8.68 -3.04
CA VAL A 44 4.64 -7.79 -4.21
C VAL A 44 3.33 -7.04 -4.47
N GLN A 45 2.20 -7.74 -4.46
CA GLN A 45 0.89 -7.12 -4.65
C GLN A 45 0.57 -6.11 -3.55
N TRP A 46 0.92 -6.42 -2.30
CA TRP A 46 0.77 -5.49 -1.18
C TRP A 46 1.67 -4.26 -1.30
N LEU A 47 2.90 -4.42 -1.78
CA LEU A 47 3.80 -3.30 -1.99
C LEU A 47 3.35 -2.42 -3.16
N GLU A 48 2.80 -3.01 -4.21
CA GLU A 48 2.22 -2.28 -5.34
C GLU A 48 1.01 -1.45 -4.92
N SER A 49 0.10 -2.03 -4.12
CA SER A 49 -1.04 -1.30 -3.59
C SER A 49 -0.60 -0.17 -2.65
N GLU A 50 0.37 -0.43 -1.76
CA GLU A 50 0.87 0.57 -0.80
C GLU A 50 1.52 1.75 -1.55
N ASN A 51 2.35 1.47 -2.56
CA ASN A 51 2.96 2.51 -3.39
C ASN A 51 1.91 3.35 -4.13
N ALA A 52 0.83 2.73 -4.63
CA ALA A 52 -0.25 3.46 -5.31
C ALA A 52 -1.00 4.40 -4.36
N LEU A 53 -1.24 3.99 -3.10
CA LEU A 53 -1.78 4.88 -2.07
C LEU A 53 -0.79 6.01 -1.73
N GLN A 54 0.48 5.67 -1.54
CA GLN A 54 1.53 6.61 -1.14
C GLN A 54 1.73 7.71 -2.19
N ASP A 55 1.83 7.36 -3.49
CA ASP A 55 2.00 8.32 -4.60
C ASP A 55 0.83 9.31 -4.68
N ARG A 56 -0.40 8.84 -4.45
CA ARG A 56 -1.60 9.70 -4.42
C ARG A 56 -1.62 10.60 -3.19
N MET A 57 -1.21 10.07 -2.04
CA MET A 57 -1.12 10.87 -0.81
C MET A 57 -0.03 11.95 -0.93
N GLU A 58 1.11 11.63 -1.57
CA GLU A 58 2.15 12.62 -1.84
C GLU A 58 1.65 13.75 -2.75
N LYS A 59 0.88 13.41 -3.79
CA LYS A 59 0.22 14.42 -4.64
C LYS A 59 -0.78 15.28 -3.88
N LEU A 60 -1.55 14.70 -2.94
CA LEU A 60 -2.43 15.48 -2.05
C LEU A 60 -1.64 16.42 -1.14
N VAL A 61 -0.53 15.96 -0.57
CA VAL A 61 0.35 16.81 0.24
C VAL A 61 0.99 17.91 -0.61
N ALA A 62 1.38 17.61 -1.85
CA ALA A 62 1.91 18.59 -2.78
C ALA A 62 0.86 19.64 -3.14
N GLU A 63 -0.39 19.22 -3.37
CA GLU A 63 -1.50 20.12 -3.64
C GLU A 63 -1.83 21.00 -2.42
N TYR A 64 -1.85 20.42 -1.22
CA TYR A 64 -1.97 21.19 0.01
C TYR A 64 -0.85 22.24 0.12
N ARG A 65 0.40 21.85 -0.10
CA ARG A 65 1.54 22.79 -0.10
C ARG A 65 1.36 23.87 -1.16
N ARG A 66 0.86 23.53 -2.34
CA ARG A 66 0.58 24.49 -3.42
C ARG A 66 -0.46 25.52 -2.96
N ILE A 67 -1.58 25.08 -2.38
CA ILE A 67 -2.63 25.94 -1.85
C ILE A 67 -2.09 26.89 -0.76
N VAL A 68 -1.24 26.36 0.13
CA VAL A 68 -0.61 27.15 1.21
C VAL A 68 0.43 28.14 0.67
N THR A 69 1.16 27.80 -0.40
CA THR A 69 2.29 28.62 -0.90
C THR A 69 1.90 29.60 -2.03
N GLU A 70 0.86 29.30 -2.82
CA GLU A 70 0.37 30.19 -3.89
C GLU A 70 -0.36 31.41 -3.37
N THR A 71 -0.71 31.43 -2.08
CA THR A 71 -1.23 32.64 -1.44
C THR A 71 -0.11 33.27 -0.63
N ASP A 72 0.14 34.57 -0.86
CA ASP A 72 1.19 35.41 -0.24
C ASP A 72 1.74 34.92 1.12
N ASP A 73 3.04 35.12 1.36
CA ASP A 73 3.86 34.74 2.53
C ASP A 73 3.26 34.98 3.95
N ALA A 74 2.08 35.57 4.05
CA ALA A 74 1.34 35.88 5.27
C ALA A 74 -0.08 35.27 5.34
N LYS A 75 -0.50 34.38 4.43
CA LYS A 75 -1.87 33.88 4.43
C LYS A 75 -2.06 32.67 5.35
N VAL A 76 -2.96 32.87 6.29
CA VAL A 76 -3.58 31.84 7.13
C VAL A 76 -4.25 30.80 6.24
N THR A 77 -3.92 29.50 6.40
CA THR A 77 -4.64 28.43 5.71
C THR A 77 -6.05 28.40 6.28
N THR A 78 -7.08 28.67 5.46
CA THR A 78 -8.46 28.80 5.93
C THR A 78 -9.24 27.50 5.77
N HIS A 79 -10.42 27.43 6.41
CA HIS A 79 -11.35 26.31 6.19
C HIS A 79 -11.71 26.12 4.70
N ALA A 80 -11.83 27.21 3.93
CA ALA A 80 -12.12 27.14 2.51
C ALA A 80 -10.98 26.48 1.70
N ASP A 81 -9.74 26.67 2.13
CA ASP A 81 -8.57 26.05 1.51
C ASP A 81 -8.54 24.53 1.77
N LEU A 82 -8.94 24.11 2.98
CA LEU A 82 -9.13 22.70 3.32
C LEU A 82 -10.31 22.08 2.56
N GLU A 83 -11.40 22.83 2.38
CA GLU A 83 -12.56 22.38 1.61
C GLU A 83 -12.19 22.17 0.13
N ALA A 84 -11.41 23.08 -0.45
CA ALA A 84 -10.87 22.91 -1.81
C ALA A 84 -9.97 21.67 -1.92
N LEU A 85 -9.11 21.40 -0.92
CA LEU A 85 -8.27 20.20 -0.90
C LEU A 85 -9.12 18.92 -0.81
N LYS A 86 -10.16 18.92 0.03
CA LYS A 86 -11.10 17.80 0.16
C LYS A 86 -11.83 17.54 -1.16
N ASP A 87 -12.30 18.59 -1.84
CA ASP A 87 -12.97 18.49 -3.14
C ASP A 87 -12.01 17.98 -4.23
N PHE A 88 -10.76 18.45 -4.22
CA PHE A 88 -9.71 17.94 -5.10
C PHE A 88 -9.49 16.44 -4.89
N ALA A 89 -9.36 15.99 -3.63
CA ALA A 89 -9.20 14.57 -3.30
C ALA A 89 -10.39 13.74 -3.81
N LEU A 90 -11.62 14.19 -3.55
CA LEU A 90 -12.85 13.51 -3.94
C LEU A 90 -13.06 13.48 -5.46
N THR A 91 -12.52 14.45 -6.18
CA THR A 91 -12.64 14.54 -7.65
C THR A 91 -11.55 13.73 -8.35
N GLU A 92 -10.28 13.97 -8.01
CA GLU A 92 -9.14 13.37 -8.71
C GLU A 92 -8.88 11.92 -8.28
N TYR A 93 -9.17 11.60 -7.02
CA TYR A 93 -8.88 10.29 -6.42
C TYR A 93 -10.12 9.57 -5.91
N THR A 94 -11.29 9.84 -6.49
CA THR A 94 -12.61 9.31 -6.07
C THR A 94 -12.65 7.82 -5.73
N SER A 95 -11.95 6.98 -6.50
CA SER A 95 -11.91 5.52 -6.31
C SER A 95 -11.00 5.05 -5.17
N TYR A 96 -10.20 5.96 -4.62
CA TYR A 96 -9.27 5.71 -3.52
C TYR A 96 -9.69 6.45 -2.27
N VAL A 97 -10.45 7.54 -2.35
CA VAL A 97 -10.90 8.24 -1.14
C VAL A 97 -11.91 7.39 -0.37
N TYR A 98 -11.59 7.11 0.88
CA TYR A 98 -12.51 6.48 1.81
C TYR A 98 -13.37 7.55 2.48
N SER A 99 -14.50 7.87 1.84
CA SER A 99 -15.39 8.96 2.27
C SER A 99 -15.96 8.79 3.69
N ALA A 100 -15.98 7.56 4.21
CA ALA A 100 -16.44 7.30 5.58
C ALA A 100 -15.42 7.72 6.65
N GLU A 101 -14.13 7.87 6.32
CA GLU A 101 -13.09 8.37 7.25
C GLU A 101 -12.45 9.68 6.76
N THR A 102 -12.95 10.25 5.66
CA THR A 102 -12.50 11.54 5.13
C THR A 102 -13.46 12.64 5.55
N GLY A 103 -12.96 13.59 6.34
CA GLY A 103 -13.79 14.65 6.92
C GLY A 103 -13.00 15.47 7.93
N TYR A 104 -13.71 16.28 8.70
CA TYR A 104 -13.09 17.17 9.67
C TYR A 104 -13.14 16.57 11.08
N ILE A 105 -12.11 16.87 11.86
CA ILE A 105 -12.05 16.67 13.31
C ILE A 105 -11.65 17.98 13.99
N THR A 106 -11.86 18.05 15.30
CA THR A 106 -11.43 19.19 16.13
C THR A 106 -10.69 18.70 17.35
N PHE A 107 -9.72 19.50 17.80
CA PHE A 107 -8.97 19.25 19.01
C PHE A 107 -9.40 20.27 20.07
N ASP A 108 -9.70 19.79 21.28
CA ASP A 108 -9.85 20.64 22.46
C ASP A 108 -8.66 20.45 23.41
N VAL A 109 -8.66 21.22 24.50
CA VAL A 109 -7.66 21.14 25.57
C VAL A 109 -7.58 19.76 26.26
N ASN A 110 -8.53 18.85 25.99
CA ASN A 110 -8.59 17.50 26.55
C ASN A 110 -8.15 16.41 25.57
N GLY A 111 -7.78 16.76 24.34
CA GLY A 111 -7.09 15.88 23.40
C GLY A 111 -7.89 15.45 22.17
N ILE A 112 -9.22 15.51 22.16
CA ILE A 112 -10.11 15.34 20.98
C ILE A 112 -11.50 15.89 21.34
N SER A 113 -12.10 16.76 20.51
CA SER A 113 -13.52 17.14 20.63
C SER A 113 -14.29 17.07 19.31
N GLY A 114 -13.87 16.20 18.38
CA GLY A 114 -14.58 15.91 17.14
C GLY A 114 -15.21 14.51 17.13
N PRO A 115 -16.31 14.30 16.39
CA PRO A 115 -16.85 12.96 16.14
C PRO A 115 -15.80 12.07 15.42
N TRP A 116 -15.75 10.80 15.80
CA TRP A 116 -15.11 9.75 15.00
C TRP A 116 -16.18 8.74 14.56
N PRO A 117 -16.33 8.43 13.27
CA PRO A 117 -15.51 8.90 12.14
C PRO A 117 -15.63 10.41 11.86
N PRO A 118 -14.63 11.02 11.17
CA PRO A 118 -14.63 12.44 10.81
C PRO A 118 -15.91 12.87 10.10
N ASP A 119 -16.44 14.04 10.48
CA ASP A 119 -17.68 14.57 9.92
C ASP A 119 -17.37 15.57 8.79
N SER A 120 -18.09 15.45 7.68
CA SER A 120 -17.90 16.27 6.49
C SER A 120 -18.33 17.73 6.67
N ASN A 121 -19.08 18.08 7.73
CA ASN A 121 -19.76 19.37 7.92
C ASN A 121 -19.40 20.12 9.21
N ILE A 122 -18.27 19.82 9.86
CA ILE A 122 -17.89 20.55 11.09
C ILE A 122 -17.56 22.01 10.76
N GLN A 123 -18.35 22.93 11.30
CA GLN A 123 -18.05 24.36 11.31
C GLN A 123 -17.34 24.73 12.62
N SER A 124 -16.03 24.48 12.68
CA SER A 124 -15.15 24.90 13.77
C SER A 124 -14.22 26.02 13.28
N GLN A 125 -13.71 26.84 14.20
CA GLN A 125 -12.70 27.86 13.88
C GLN A 125 -11.35 27.22 13.48
N GLU A 126 -11.02 26.06 14.06
CA GLU A 126 -9.76 25.34 13.79
C GLU A 126 -10.04 23.86 13.43
N PRO A 127 -10.68 23.58 12.28
CA PRO A 127 -10.92 22.21 11.85
C PRO A 127 -9.63 21.62 11.27
N VAL A 128 -9.39 20.35 11.60
CA VAL A 128 -8.34 19.54 10.98
C VAL A 128 -9.02 18.59 10.00
N LEU A 129 -8.63 18.67 8.74
CA LEU A 129 -9.09 17.77 7.69
C LEU A 129 -8.30 16.46 7.76
N VAL A 130 -9.02 15.37 7.96
CA VAL A 130 -8.53 14.01 7.80
C VAL A 130 -8.86 13.58 6.37
N VAL A 131 -7.84 13.19 5.60
CA VAL A 131 -8.05 12.54 4.30
C VAL A 131 -7.56 11.11 4.39
N THR A 132 -8.46 10.16 4.15
CA THR A 132 -8.16 8.74 4.16
C THR A 132 -8.28 8.18 2.76
N LEU A 133 -7.19 7.59 2.26
CA LEU A 133 -7.17 6.81 1.04
C LEU A 133 -7.23 5.31 1.40
N GLN A 134 -7.94 4.52 0.60
CA GLN A 134 -8.07 3.08 0.70
C GLN A 134 -7.86 2.42 -0.66
N HIS A 135 -7.11 1.31 -0.67
CA HIS A 135 -7.05 0.38 -1.79
C HIS A 135 -7.02 -1.05 -1.27
N GLY A 136 -8.06 -1.84 -1.57
CA GLY A 136 -8.23 -3.16 -0.97
C GLY A 136 -8.32 -3.05 0.56
N ASP A 137 -7.45 -3.79 1.26
CA ASP A 137 -7.38 -3.83 2.73
C ASP A 137 -6.41 -2.78 3.32
N GLN A 138 -5.71 -2.01 2.49
CA GLN A 138 -4.76 -0.99 2.94
C GLN A 138 -5.41 0.39 3.01
N LYS A 139 -5.07 1.13 4.07
CA LYS A 139 -5.53 2.51 4.30
C LYS A 139 -4.36 3.40 4.68
N VAL A 140 -4.31 4.60 4.12
CA VAL A 140 -3.37 5.65 4.50
C VAL A 140 -4.17 6.91 4.82
N SER A 141 -3.92 7.50 5.98
CA SER A 141 -4.58 8.73 6.41
C SER A 141 -3.56 9.84 6.63
N SER A 142 -3.90 11.05 6.19
CA SER A 142 -3.12 12.26 6.44
C SER A 142 -3.99 13.33 7.08
N LEU A 143 -3.34 14.19 7.87
CA LEU A 143 -3.95 15.29 8.61
C LEU A 143 -3.49 16.61 8.00
N PHE A 144 -4.44 17.49 7.71
CA PHE A 144 -4.20 18.81 7.16
C PHE A 144 -4.89 19.84 8.06
N MET A 145 -4.18 20.90 8.42
CA MET A 145 -4.65 21.87 9.40
C MET A 145 -4.68 23.26 8.80
N ALA A 146 -5.68 24.04 9.22
CA ALA A 146 -5.62 25.49 9.07
C ALA A 146 -4.47 26.03 9.94
N SER A 147 -3.73 27.04 9.47
CA SER A 147 -2.72 27.74 10.27
C SER A 147 -3.09 29.21 10.34
N GLU A 148 -3.40 29.74 11.52
CA GLU A 148 -3.58 31.18 11.80
C GLU A 148 -2.26 31.97 11.76
#